data_AF-A0A9D6V4P7-F1
#
_entry.id   AF-A0A9D6V4P7-F1
#
_cell.length_a   1.000
_cell.length_b   1.000
_cell.length_c   1.000
_cell.angle_alpha   90.00
_cell.angle_beta   90.00
_cell.angle_gamma   90.00
#
_symmetry.space_group_name_H-M   'P 1'
#
loop_
_entity.id
_entity.type
_entity.pdbx_description
1 polymer ?
#
loop_
_entity_poly.entity_id
_entity_poly.type
_entity_poly.pdbx_seq_one_letter_code
_entity_poly.pdbx_strand_id
1 'polypeptide(L)' 'MPRKARLDVPGTLHHVMVRGIDGINIFQDEEDRKAFVDRMRSLVKETETRILAWAFMDNHTHLLIISGPAGL' A
#
# COMPACT_ATOMS: atom_id res chain seq x y z
N MET A 1 11.97 20.19 8.56
CA MET A 1 12.33 19.33 9.71
C MET A 1 12.99 18.06 9.18
N PRO A 2 14.16 17.64 9.71
CA PRO A 2 14.75 16.37 9.31
C PRO A 2 13.81 15.23 9.69
N ARG A 3 13.40 14.44 8.69
CA ARG A 3 12.67 13.20 8.95
C ARG A 3 13.64 12.17 9.49
N LYS A 4 13.25 11.42 10.52
CA LYS A 4 13.97 10.21 10.93
C LYS A 4 13.95 9.23 9.75
N ALA A 5 15.01 8.44 9.64
CA ALA A 5 15.04 7.33 8.68
C ALA A 5 13.83 6.43 8.92
N ARG A 6 13.25 5.91 7.83
CA ARG A 6 12.14 4.96 7.93
C ARG A 6 12.66 3.69 8.59
N LEU A 7 11.94 3.20 9.59
CA LEU A 7 12.19 1.86 10.11
C LEU A 7 11.67 0.86 9.08
N ASP A 8 12.60 0.19 8.43
CA ASP A 8 12.32 -0.81 7.41
C ASP A 8 13.08 -2.07 7.72
N VAL A 9 12.50 -2.87 8.61
CA VAL A 9 13.02 -4.18 8.98
C VAL A 9 11.91 -5.21 8.82
N PRO A 10 12.26 -6.49 8.57
CA PRO A 10 11.26 -7.53 8.34
C PRO A 10 10.25 -7.65 9.47
N GLY A 11 8.98 -7.93 9.13
CA GLY A 11 7.91 -8.13 10.10
C GLY A 11 7.44 -6.85 10.81
N THR A 12 7.80 -5.66 10.33
CA THR A 12 7.34 -4.40 10.94
C THR A 12 5.97 -3.96 10.41
N LEU A 13 5.23 -3.29 11.28
CA LEU A 13 3.92 -2.71 10.95
C LEU A 13 4.12 -1.36 10.26
N HIS A 14 3.50 -1.19 9.10
CA HIS A 14 3.49 0.08 8.38
C HIS A 14 2.09 0.51 8.01
N HIS A 15 1.86 1.82 8.13
CA HIS A 15 0.78 2.51 7.45
C HIS A 15 1.33 3.06 6.13
N VAL A 16 0.87 2.52 5.02
CA VAL A 16 1.24 2.96 3.67
C VAL A 16 0.10 3.78 3.09
N MET A 17 0.43 4.95 2.55
CA MET A 17 -0.50 5.80 1.82
C MET A 17 -0.02 5.92 0.37
N VAL A 18 -0.93 5.68 -0.58
CA VAL A 18 -0.73 6.00 -2.00
C VAL A 18 -1.66 7.16 -2.33
N ARG A 19 -1.17 8.20 -2.98
CA ARG A 19 -1.98 9.38 -3.32
C ARG A 19 -1.66 9.86 -4.73
N GLY A 20 -2.68 10.25 -5.47
CA GLY A 20 -2.52 10.88 -6.78
C GLY A 20 -1.75 12.19 -6.66
N ILE A 21 -0.84 12.41 -7.60
CA ILE A 21 -0.12 13.69 -7.73
C ILE A 21 -1.16 14.78 -7.95
N ASP A 22 -1.00 15.93 -7.29
CA ASP A 22 -1.98 17.02 -7.30
C ASP A 22 -3.40 16.63 -6.86
N GLY A 23 -3.54 15.52 -6.14
CA GLY A 23 -4.82 15.06 -5.61
C GLY A 23 -5.79 14.52 -6.66
N ILE A 24 -5.30 14.22 -7.87
CA ILE A 24 -6.10 13.62 -8.94
C ILE A 24 -6.57 12.21 -8.56
N ASN A 25 -7.66 11.78 -9.19
CA ASN A 25 -8.17 10.43 -9.01
C ASN A 25 -7.16 9.40 -9.54
N ILE A 26 -6.83 8.43 -8.69
CA ILE A 26 -6.04 7.24 -9.02
C ILE A 26 -6.93 6.07 -9.44
N PHE A 27 -8.23 6.15 -9.17
CA PHE A 27 -9.26 5.25 -9.70
C PHE A 27 -10.31 6.08 -10.42
N GLN A 28 -10.49 5.83 -11.72
CA GLN A 28 -11.54 6.47 -12.53
C GLN A 28 -12.83 5.67 -12.49
N ASP A 29 -12.71 4.35 -12.34
CA ASP A 29 -13.84 3.43 -12.29
C ASP A 29 -13.56 2.22 -11.37
N GLU A 30 -14.50 1.28 -11.34
CA GLU A 30 -14.40 0.06 -10.54
C GLU A 30 -13.40 -0.95 -11.13
N GLU A 31 -13.11 -0.91 -12.43
CA GLU A 31 -12.14 -1.80 -13.06
C GLU A 31 -10.71 -1.41 -12.64
N ASP A 32 -10.42 -0.11 -12.49
CA ASP A 32 -9.16 0.37 -11.92
C ASP A 32 -8.94 -0.16 -10.50
N ARG A 33 -10.00 -0.12 -9.66
CA ARG A 33 -9.96 -0.62 -8.28
C ARG A 33 -9.71 -2.13 -8.24
N LYS A 34 -10.40 -2.88 -9.10
CA LYS A 34 -10.22 -4.33 -9.23
C LYS A 34 -8.79 -4.67 -9.67
N ALA A 35 -8.28 -3.98 -10.69
CA ALA A 35 -6.92 -4.16 -11.17
C ALA A 35 -5.87 -3.85 -10.08
N PHE A 36 -6.13 -2.84 -9.23
CA PHE A 36 -5.28 -2.55 -8.07
C PHE A 36 -5.28 -3.69 -7.05
N VAL A 37 -6.46 -4.21 -6.69
CA VAL A 37 -6.59 -5.34 -5.75
C VAL A 37 -5.93 -6.61 -6.31
N ASP A 38 -6.07 -6.88 -7.60
CA ASP A 38 -5.48 -8.05 -8.25
C ASP A 38 -3.95 -7.99 -8.26
N ARG A 39 -3.37 -6.82 -8.56
CA ARG A 39 -1.91 -6.59 -8.43
C ARG A 39 -1.43 -6.76 -7.00
N MET A 40 -2.14 -6.16 -6.04
CA MET A 40 -1.85 -6.29 -4.61
C MET A 40 -1.87 -7.75 -4.15
N ARG A 41 -2.84 -8.55 -4.62
CA ARG A 41 -2.94 -9.98 -4.29
C ARG A 41 -1.69 -10.75 -4.74
N SER A 42 -1.18 -10.46 -5.93
CA SER A 42 0.05 -11.09 -6.44
C SER A 42 1.27 -10.69 -5.61
N LEU A 43 1.43 -9.39 -5.33
CA LEU A 43 2.55 -8.86 -4.57
C LEU A 43 2.59 -9.35 -3.11
N VAL A 44 1.42 -9.47 -2.46
CA VAL A 44 1.31 -10.02 -1.10
C VAL A 44 1.84 -11.43 -1.02
N LYS A 45 1.61 -12.26 -2.05
CA LYS A 45 2.14 -13.63 -2.09
C LYS A 45 3.64 -13.66 -2.36
N GLU A 46 4.10 -12.84 -3.31
CA GLU A 46 5.50 -12.80 -3.72
C GLU A 46 6.42 -12.25 -2.64
N THR A 47 5.97 -11.21 -1.92
CA THR A 47 6.75 -10.52 -0.89
C THR A 47 6.50 -11.05 0.51
N GLU A 48 5.55 -11.97 0.68
CA GLU A 48 5.06 -12.45 1.97
C GLU A 48 4.54 -11.33 2.90
N THR A 49 4.15 -10.19 2.32
CA THR A 49 3.56 -9.07 3.05
C THR A 49 2.14 -9.41 3.49
N ARG A 50 1.78 -9.11 4.75
CA ARG A 50 0.40 -9.31 5.25
C ARG A 50 -0.36 -8.00 5.28
N ILE A 51 -1.54 -7.95 4.66
CA ILE A 51 -2.43 -6.78 4.78
C ILE A 51 -3.43 -7.03 5.91
N LEU A 52 -3.46 -6.12 6.88
CA LEU A 52 -4.36 -6.16 8.04
C LEU A 52 -5.64 -5.35 7.79
N ALA A 53 -5.54 -4.23 7.09
CA ALA A 53 -6.66 -3.37 6.74
C ALA A 53 -6.35 -2.53 5.49
N TRP A 54 -7.40 -2.08 4.79
CA TRP A 54 -7.28 -1.16 3.66
C TRP A 54 -8.47 -0.19 3.59
N ALA A 55 -8.26 0.97 2.96
CA ALA A 55 -9.31 1.91 2.56
C ALA A 55 -8.99 2.49 1.18
N PHE A 56 -9.96 2.50 0.27
CA PHE A 56 -9.81 2.95 -1.12
C PHE A 56 -10.73 4.14 -1.43
N MET A 57 -10.12 5.30 -1.61
CA MET A 57 -10.77 6.55 -2.01
C MET A 57 -10.38 6.82 -3.48
N ASP A 58 -11.09 7.71 -4.15
CA ASP A 58 -10.85 7.94 -5.58
C ASP A 58 -9.44 8.48 -5.87
N ASN A 59 -8.86 9.28 -4.97
CA ASN A 59 -7.54 9.91 -5.15
C ASN A 59 -6.44 9.42 -4.21
N HIS A 60 -6.75 8.51 -3.27
CA HIS A 60 -5.75 7.91 -2.39
C HIS A 60 -6.19 6.57 -1.81
N THR A 61 -5.22 5.78 -1.37
CA THR A 61 -5.45 4.56 -0.62
C THR A 61 -4.62 4.52 0.65
N HIS A 62 -5.15 3.80 1.63
CA HIS A 62 -4.44 3.47 2.85
C HIS A 62 -4.35 1.96 2.99
N LEU A 63 -3.17 1.49 3.40
CA LEU A 63 -2.90 0.10 3.70
C LEU A 63 -2.25 0.01 5.07
N LEU A 64 -2.72 -0.91 5.90
CA LEU A 64 -2.04 -1.31 7.11
C LEU A 64 -1.43 -2.69 6.86
N ILE A 65 -0.11 -2.77 6.85
CA ILE A 65 0.62 -3.97 6.47
C ILE A 65 1.66 -4.38 7.50
N ILE A 66 2.00 -5.67 7.50
CA ILE A 66 3.21 -6.22 8.13
C ILE A 66 4.14 -6.63 6.99
N SER A 67 5.36 -6.09 6.97
CA SER A 67 6.36 -6.40 5.93
C SER A 67 6.81 -7.86 5.99
N GLY A 68 7.14 -8.40 4.82
CA GLY A 68 7.70 -9.75 4.71
C GLY A 68 9.18 -9.84 5.10
N PRO A 69 9.84 -10.98 4.81
CA PRO A 69 11.23 -11.25 5.15
C PRO A 69 12.25 -10.26 4.57
N ALA A 70 11.91 -9.59 3.47
CA ALA A 70 12.78 -8.62 2.82
C ALA A 70 12.64 -7.17 3.36
N GLY A 71 11.68 -6.91 4.24
CA GLY A 71 11.23 -5.54 4.52
C GLY A 71 10.23 -5.04 3.47
N LEU A 72 10.07 -3.73 3.38
CA LEU A 72 9.22 -3.05 2.39
C LEU A 72 9.96 -2.61 1.13
#